data_AF-E4YCU9-F1
#
_entry.id   AF-E4YCU9-F1
#
_cell.length_a   1.000
_cell.length_b   1.000
_cell.length_c   1.000
_cell.angle_alpha   90.00
_cell.angle_beta   90.00
_cell.angle_gamma   90.00
#
_symmetry.space_group_name_H-M   'P 1'
#
loop_
_entity.id
_entity.type
_entity.pdbx_description
1 polymer ?
#
loop_
_entity_poly.entity_id
_entity_poly.type
_entity_poly.pdbx_seq_one_letter_code
_entity_poly.pdbx_strand_id
1 'polypeptide(L)'
;MNMDDFLELMQHQIRANTSDRNADSLPAATVAFFADAFRLFDKDQDGYLNMDELKNALSLVGQDDSAENLMAASDANKDSKLDFDEFVEMMKDIDV
;
A
#
# COMPACT_ATOMS: atom_id res chain seq x y z
N MET A 1 13.55 12.58 -10.18
CA MET A 1 12.58 12.45 -9.07
C MET A 1 12.40 10.97 -8.87
N ASN A 2 13.05 10.45 -7.84
CA ASN A 2 13.00 9.03 -7.50
C ASN A 2 11.87 8.81 -6.48
N MET A 3 11.47 7.56 -6.26
CA MET A 3 10.41 7.22 -5.30
C MET A 3 10.76 7.72 -3.89
N ASP A 4 12.03 7.70 -3.49
CA ASP A 4 12.50 8.26 -2.22
C ASP A 4 12.27 9.78 -2.13
N ASP A 5 12.64 10.55 -3.17
CA ASP A 5 12.38 12.02 -3.21
C ASP A 5 10.87 12.31 -3.22
N PHE A 6 10.08 11.46 -3.88
CA PHE A 6 8.62 11.59 -3.96
C PHE A 6 7.96 11.30 -2.61
N LEU A 7 8.41 10.25 -1.92
CA LEU A 7 7.96 9.88 -0.57
C LEU A 7 8.40 10.94 0.45
N GLU A 8 9.59 11.52 0.30
CA GLU A 8 10.07 12.59 1.17
C GLU A 8 9.26 13.89 0.97
N LEU A 9 8.88 14.19 -0.29
CA LEU A 9 7.98 15.31 -0.61
C LEU A 9 6.55 15.10 -0.07
N MET A 10 6.07 13.86 -0.09
CA MET A 10 4.75 13.45 0.44
C MET A 10 4.72 13.48 1.97
N GLN A 11 5.79 13.02 2.63
CA GLN A 11 5.92 13.10 4.09
C GLN A 11 6.00 14.55 4.58
N HIS A 12 6.59 15.47 3.81
CA HIS A 12 6.64 16.89 4.16
C HIS A 12 5.25 17.56 4.10
N GLN A 13 4.38 17.13 3.18
CA GLN A 13 3.00 17.63 3.06
C GLN A 13 2.07 17.06 4.15
N ILE A 14 2.26 15.79 4.55
CA ILE A 14 1.45 15.15 5.60
C ILE A 14 1.78 15.74 6.98
N ARG A 15 3.07 15.91 7.32
CA ARG A 15 3.50 16.49 8.63
C ARG A 15 3.00 17.92 8.85
N ALA A 16 2.81 18.69 7.78
CA ALA A 16 2.29 20.06 7.89
C ALA A 16 0.77 20.11 8.18
N ASN A 17 0.02 19.03 7.95
CA ASN A 17 -1.43 18.96 8.13
C ASN A 17 -1.87 18.02 9.29
N THR A 18 -0.98 17.18 9.81
CA THR A 18 -1.23 16.28 10.95
C THR A 18 -0.68 16.85 12.26
N SER A 19 -1.27 17.95 12.74
CA SER A 19 -1.05 18.42 14.13
C SER A 19 -2.13 17.95 15.10
N ASP A 20 -3.06 17.10 14.66
CA ASP A 20 -4.15 16.62 15.51
C ASP A 20 -3.97 15.13 15.87
N ARG A 21 -3.75 14.91 17.16
CA ARG A 21 -3.61 13.60 17.80
C ARG A 21 -4.99 12.97 17.94
N ASN A 22 -5.53 12.37 16.88
CA ASN A 22 -6.71 11.51 16.96
C ASN A 22 -6.51 10.30 16.03
N ALA A 23 -6.00 9.21 16.62
CA ALA A 23 -5.51 8.00 15.96
C ALA A 23 -6.62 7.00 15.55
N ASP A 24 -7.73 7.47 14.98
CA ASP A 24 -8.86 6.61 14.58
C ASP A 24 -9.37 6.87 13.15
N SER A 25 -8.73 7.77 12.39
CA SER A 25 -9.00 7.91 10.96
C SER A 25 -7.74 8.29 10.22
N LEU A 26 -7.28 7.38 9.35
CA LEU A 26 -6.29 7.71 8.34
C LEU A 26 -6.78 8.97 7.59
N PRO A 27 -5.95 10.02 7.47
CA PRO A 27 -6.31 11.20 6.69
C PRO A 27 -6.72 10.77 5.28
N ALA A 28 -7.75 11.39 4.70
CA ALA A 28 -8.19 11.11 3.33
C ALA A 28 -7.04 11.19 2.30
N ALA A 29 -5.99 11.96 2.61
CA ALA A 29 -4.75 12.03 1.83
C ALA A 29 -3.97 10.70 1.80
N THR A 30 -3.97 9.95 2.91
CA THR A 30 -3.31 8.65 3.02
C THR A 30 -4.10 7.58 2.25
N VAL A 31 -5.44 7.62 2.31
CA VAL A 31 -6.30 6.73 1.51
C VAL A 31 -6.12 6.99 0.01
N ALA A 32 -6.00 8.25 -0.41
CA ALA A 32 -5.72 8.60 -1.80
C ALA A 32 -4.35 8.07 -2.27
N PHE A 33 -3.33 8.13 -1.41
CA PHE A 33 -2.03 7.55 -1.70
C PHE A 33 -2.09 6.02 -1.88
N PHE A 34 -2.77 5.31 -0.97
CA PHE A 34 -2.94 3.87 -1.10
C PHE A 34 -3.74 3.50 -2.35
N ALA A 35 -4.74 4.29 -2.73
CA ALA A 35 -5.48 4.10 -3.97
C ALA A 35 -4.60 4.28 -5.22
N ASP A 36 -3.70 5.26 -5.23
CA ASP A 36 -2.77 5.46 -6.34
C ASP A 36 -1.71 4.35 -6.42
N ALA A 37 -1.19 3.90 -5.26
CA ALA A 37 -0.28 2.77 -5.19
C ALA A 37 -0.97 1.47 -5.67
N PHE A 38 -2.19 1.21 -5.19
CA PHE A 38 -2.98 0.06 -5.59
C PHE A 38 -3.22 0.02 -7.09
N ARG A 39 -3.63 1.14 -7.71
CA ARG A 39 -3.79 1.26 -9.17
C ARG A 39 -2.49 1.11 -9.96
N LEU A 40 -1.35 1.42 -9.35
CA LEU A 40 -0.05 1.24 -10.01
C LEU A 40 0.33 -0.25 -10.08
N PHE A 41 -0.08 -1.00 -9.05
CA PHE A 41 0.17 -2.42 -8.88
C PHE A 41 -0.85 -3.28 -9.65
N ASP A 42 -2.12 -2.91 -9.62
CA ASP A 42 -3.24 -3.54 -10.32
C ASP A 42 -3.12 -3.29 -11.84
N LYS A 43 -2.69 -4.32 -12.58
CA LYS A 43 -2.40 -4.21 -14.01
C LYS A 43 -3.63 -4.43 -14.86
N ASP A 44 -4.51 -5.34 -14.43
CA ASP A 44 -5.72 -5.66 -15.15
C ASP A 44 -6.91 -4.77 -14.78
N GLN A 45 -6.76 -3.95 -13.74
CA GLN A 45 -7.76 -3.03 -13.21
C GLN A 45 -9.03 -3.76 -12.74
N ASP A 46 -8.87 -5.00 -12.27
CA ASP A 46 -9.98 -5.79 -11.73
C ASP A 46 -10.39 -5.36 -10.31
N GLY A 47 -9.60 -4.48 -9.67
CA GLY A 47 -9.82 -3.99 -8.32
C GLY A 47 -9.25 -4.90 -7.23
N TYR A 48 -8.45 -5.89 -7.61
CA TYR A 48 -7.76 -6.83 -6.75
C TYR A 48 -6.28 -6.92 -7.14
N LEU A 49 -5.41 -7.23 -6.18
CA LEU A 49 -4.01 -7.54 -6.45
C LEU A 49 -3.82 -9.05 -6.33
N ASN A 50 -3.61 -9.71 -7.45
CA ASN A 50 -3.25 -11.13 -7.41
C ASN A 50 -1.76 -11.32 -7.04
N MET A 51 -1.36 -12.55 -6.74
CA MET A 51 0.02 -12.89 -6.38
C MET A 51 1.05 -12.42 -7.43
N ASP A 52 0.75 -12.54 -8.72
CA ASP A 52 1.66 -12.13 -9.79
C ASP A 52 1.80 -10.61 -9.84
N GLU A 53 0.72 -9.86 -9.64
CA GLU A 53 0.71 -8.39 -9.58
C GLU A 53 1.44 -7.88 -8.34
N LEU A 54 1.18 -8.47 -7.18
CA LEU A 54 1.88 -8.16 -5.94
C LEU A 54 3.39 -8.44 -6.08
N LYS A 55 3.77 -9.57 -6.69
CA LYS A 55 5.18 -9.92 -6.91
C LYS A 55 5.85 -8.95 -7.89
N ASN A 56 5.17 -8.55 -8.95
CA ASN A 56 5.66 -7.54 -9.88
C ASN A 56 5.80 -6.17 -9.20
N ALA A 57 4.83 -5.78 -8.38
CA ALA A 57 4.86 -4.56 -7.58
C ALA A 57 6.07 -4.53 -6.62
N LEU A 58 6.27 -5.61 -5.88
CA LEU A 58 7.38 -5.73 -4.94
C LEU A 58 8.73 -5.87 -5.64
N SER A 59 8.78 -6.47 -6.82
CA SER A 59 9.99 -6.50 -7.66
C SER A 59 10.43 -5.10 -8.09
N LEU A 60 9.50 -4.17 -8.33
CA LEU A 60 9.81 -2.76 -8.62
C LEU A 60 10.40 -2.03 -7.42
N VAL A 61 10.07 -2.48 -6.20
CA VAL A 61 10.60 -1.95 -4.93
C VAL A 61 11.87 -2.71 -4.48
N GLY A 62 12.18 -3.85 -5.12
CA GLY A 62 13.34 -4.69 -4.80
C GLY A 62 13.11 -5.68 -3.64
N GLN A 63 11.87 -6.08 -3.38
CA GLN A 63 11.49 -7.06 -2.34
C GLN A 63 10.61 -8.21 -2.89
N ASP A 64 11.04 -8.85 -3.97
CA ASP A 64 10.32 -9.98 -4.60
C ASP A 64 10.18 -11.21 -3.68
N ASP A 65 11.16 -11.47 -2.82
CA ASP A 65 11.17 -12.63 -1.90
C ASP A 65 10.13 -12.54 -0.76
N SER A 66 9.58 -11.35 -0.50
CA SER A 66 8.60 -11.13 0.58
C SER A 66 7.15 -11.26 0.12
N ALA A 67 6.89 -11.35 -1.19
CA ALA A 67 5.54 -11.32 -1.75
C ALA A 67 4.64 -12.44 -1.20
N GLU A 68 5.16 -13.67 -1.12
CA GLU A 68 4.41 -14.83 -0.64
C GLU A 68 4.05 -14.71 0.85
N ASN A 69 4.99 -14.20 1.66
CA ASN A 69 4.76 -13.98 3.09
C ASN A 69 3.78 -12.82 3.34
N LEU A 70 3.92 -11.73 2.58
CA LEU A 70 3.01 -10.58 2.65
C LEU A 70 1.59 -10.97 2.23
N MET A 71 1.47 -11.73 1.13
CA MET A 71 0.21 -12.27 0.68
C MET A 71 -0.41 -13.14 1.79
N ALA A 72 0.34 -14.09 2.35
CA ALA A 72 -0.19 -14.97 3.39
C ALA A 72 -0.58 -14.24 4.69
N ALA A 73 0.05 -13.10 4.98
CA ALA A 73 -0.27 -12.28 6.14
C ALA A 73 -1.50 -11.37 5.90
N SER A 74 -1.70 -10.94 4.66
CA SER A 74 -2.69 -9.91 4.31
C SER A 74 -3.98 -10.49 3.70
N ASP A 75 -3.88 -11.65 3.04
CA ASP A 75 -4.99 -12.41 2.46
C ASP A 75 -5.81 -13.09 3.58
N ALA A 76 -6.70 -12.31 4.20
CA ALA A 76 -7.54 -12.75 5.30
C ALA A 76 -8.66 -13.68 4.82
N ASN A 77 -9.17 -13.42 3.61
CA ASN A 77 -10.26 -14.16 3.00
C ASN A 77 -9.80 -15.46 2.31
N LYS A 78 -8.49 -15.63 2.09
CA LYS A 78 -7.81 -16.76 1.43
C LYS A 78 -8.22 -16.98 -0.03
N ASP A 79 -8.53 -15.90 -0.74
CA ASP A 79 -8.88 -15.94 -2.16
C ASP A 79 -7.65 -15.83 -3.08
N SER A 80 -6.44 -15.77 -2.50
CA SER A 80 -5.17 -15.58 -3.21
C SER A 80 -5.15 -14.29 -4.03
N LYS A 81 -5.92 -13.29 -3.60
CA LYS A 81 -5.94 -11.92 -4.06
C LYS A 81 -5.93 -11.00 -2.84
N LEU A 82 -5.63 -9.73 -3.07
CA LEU A 82 -5.70 -8.67 -2.08
C LEU A 82 -6.70 -7.64 -2.57
N ASP A 83 -7.80 -7.49 -1.85
CA ASP A 83 -8.71 -6.38 -2.12
C ASP A 83 -8.16 -5.05 -1.57
N PHE A 84 -8.80 -3.95 -1.95
CA PHE A 84 -8.37 -2.63 -1.52
C PHE A 84 -8.39 -2.45 0.01
N ASP A 85 -9.35 -3.07 0.70
CA ASP A 85 -9.48 -2.95 2.15
C ASP A 85 -8.38 -3.76 2.84
N GLU A 86 -8.10 -4.97 2.39
CA GLU A 86 -7.00 -5.82 2.89
C GLU A 86 -5.62 -5.17 2.64
N PHE A 87 -5.42 -4.53 1.48
CA PHE A 87 -4.20 -3.78 1.17
C PHE A 87 -4.01 -2.58 2.09
N VAL A 88 -5.08 -1.83 2.38
CA VAL A 88 -5.04 -0.69 3.30
C VAL A 88 -4.74 -1.16 4.73
N GLU A 89 -5.32 -2.26 5.18
CA GLU A 89 -5.00 -2.87 6.48
C GLU A 89 -3.54 -3.31 6.55
N MET A 90 -3.01 -3.99 5.52
CA MET A 90 -1.58 -4.34 5.44
C MET A 90 -0.69 -3.09 5.53
N MET A 91 -1.00 -2.04 4.78
CA MET A 91 -0.21 -0.81 4.79
C MET A 91 -0.24 -0.07 6.13
N LYS A 92 -1.35 -0.18 6.89
CA LYS A 92 -1.40 0.32 8.27
C LYS A 92 -0.50 -0.48 9.20
N ASP A 93 -0.43 -1.80 9.02
CA ASP A 93 0.33 -2.70 9.90
C ASP A 93 1.84 -2.69 9.62
N ILE A 94 2.26 -2.28 8.40
CA ILE A 94 3.66 -2.07 8.04
C ILE A 94 4.24 -0.77 8.66
N ASP A 95 3.39 0.16 9.10
CA ASP A 95 3.80 1.44 9.71
C ASP A 95 4.00 1.26 11.24
N VAL A 96 5.09 0.58 11.64
CA VAL A 96 5.53 0.44 13.05
C VAL A 96 7.03 0.69 13.22
#